data_AF-A0A6G6YWA4-F1
#
_entry.id   AF-A0A6G6YWA4-F1
#
_cell.length_a   1.000
_cell.length_b   1.000
_cell.length_c   1.000
_cell.angle_alpha   90.00
_cell.angle_beta   90.00
_cell.angle_gamma   90.00
#
_symmetry.space_group_name_H-M   'P 1'
#
loop_
_entity.id
_entity.type
_entity.pdbx_description
1 polymer ?
#
loop_
_entity_poly.entity_id
_entity_poly.type
_entity_poly.pdbx_seq_one_letter_code
_entity_poly.pdbx_strand_id
1 'polypeptide(L)'
;MYNDAAHQMDMIAPFGPMHQPIPVAEIARAMTKANTFHNINITNSTVGVVNTGDLAQISAMIEITKGKPTEEFGTKLKALIESIANEKGGDDATKKALAELTKTIGDQVLVERKPSSTVVEALFEKLVSMSSGLTTILAAAEQLRAAWQHIAG
;
A
#
# COMPACT_ATOMS: atom_id res chain seq x y z
N MET A 1 3.04 -23.44 -0.34
CA MET A 1 1.71 -24.04 -0.05
C MET A 1 1.47 -24.10 1.46
N TYR A 2 1.46 -22.96 2.15
CA TYR A 2 1.34 -22.89 3.62
C TYR A 2 0.00 -22.30 4.13
N ASN A 3 -0.88 -21.84 3.21
CA ASN A 3 -2.12 -21.14 3.55
C ASN A 3 -3.34 -22.08 3.75
N ASP A 4 -3.28 -23.31 3.21
CA ASP A 4 -4.40 -24.27 3.27
C ASP A 4 -4.51 -25.01 4.60
N ALA A 5 -3.38 -25.26 5.28
CA ALA A 5 -3.38 -26.06 6.50
C ALA A 5 -4.10 -25.35 7.67
N ALA A 6 -4.00 -24.02 7.75
CA ALA A 6 -4.71 -23.23 8.75
C ALA A 6 -6.22 -23.16 8.45
N HIS A 7 -6.61 -23.11 7.17
CA HIS A 7 -8.02 -23.11 6.75
C HIS A 7 -8.70 -24.46 6.97
N GLN A 8 -7.97 -25.57 6.77
CA GLN A 8 -8.47 -26.91 7.05
C GLN A 8 -8.67 -27.17 8.55
N MET A 9 -7.80 -26.61 9.41
CA MET A 9 -7.95 -26.75 10.86
C MET A 9 -9.13 -25.93 11.43
N ASP A 10 -9.48 -24.81 10.79
CA ASP A 10 -10.61 -23.94 11.19
C ASP A 10 -11.99 -24.50 10.78
N MET A 11 -12.04 -25.43 9.80
CA MET A 11 -13.27 -26.15 9.45
C MET A 11 -13.62 -27.30 10.40
N ILE A 12 -12.63 -27.83 11.15
CA ILE A 12 -12.81 -29.03 11.99
C ILE A 12 -13.26 -28.67 13.42
N ALA A 13 -13.03 -27.42 13.88
CA ALA A 13 -13.46 -26.94 15.19
C ALA A 13 -13.93 -25.47 15.09
N PRO A 14 -15.25 -25.19 14.97
CA PRO A 14 -15.76 -23.83 14.71
C PRO A 14 -15.84 -23.00 16.00
N PHE A 15 -14.77 -22.95 16.79
CA PHE A 15 -14.64 -22.07 17.95
C PHE A 15 -14.02 -20.74 17.51
N GLY A 16 -14.74 -19.99 16.68
CA GLY A 16 -14.31 -18.68 16.22
C GLY A 16 -14.94 -18.26 14.88
N PRO A 17 -14.88 -16.97 14.54
CA PRO A 17 -15.31 -16.51 13.23
C PRO A 17 -14.47 -17.16 12.13
N MET A 18 -15.15 -17.80 11.17
CA MET A 18 -14.53 -18.48 10.03
C MET A 18 -13.49 -17.59 9.35
N HIS A 19 -12.22 -18.00 9.37
CA HIS A 19 -11.16 -17.31 8.65
C HIS A 19 -11.28 -17.63 7.16
N GLN A 20 -11.65 -16.64 6.35
CA GLN A 20 -11.42 -16.73 4.90
C GLN A 20 -9.88 -16.86 4.63
N PRO A 21 -9.41 -17.20 3.42
CA PRO A 21 -7.98 -17.26 3.10
C PRO A 21 -7.35 -15.89 2.78
N ILE A 22 -6.14 -15.60 3.27
CA ILE A 22 -5.36 -14.41 2.88
C ILE A 22 -5.00 -14.53 1.38
N PRO A 23 -5.19 -13.51 0.52
CA PRO A 23 -4.91 -13.59 -0.92
C PRO A 23 -3.40 -13.53 -1.28
N VAL A 24 -2.55 -14.20 -0.48
CA VAL A 24 -1.09 -14.24 -0.68
C VAL A 24 -0.73 -14.77 -2.07
N ALA A 25 -1.50 -15.72 -2.59
CA ALA A 25 -1.28 -16.31 -3.90
C ALA A 25 -1.54 -15.32 -5.05
N GLU A 26 -2.46 -14.38 -4.86
CA GLU A 26 -2.82 -13.37 -5.86
C GLU A 26 -1.75 -12.27 -5.91
N ILE A 27 -1.27 -11.85 -4.73
CA ILE A 27 -0.14 -10.92 -4.59
C ILE A 27 1.14 -11.54 -5.20
N ALA A 28 1.45 -12.80 -4.87
CA ALA A 28 2.62 -13.49 -5.42
C ALA A 28 2.54 -13.69 -6.95
N ARG A 29 1.33 -13.93 -7.49
CA ARG A 29 1.10 -13.99 -8.94
C ARG A 29 1.28 -12.64 -9.63
N ALA A 30 0.91 -11.54 -8.97
CA ALA A 30 1.14 -10.20 -9.49
C ALA A 30 2.63 -9.84 -9.50
N MET A 31 3.36 -10.21 -8.43
CA MET A 31 4.82 -9.97 -8.33
C MET A 31 5.62 -10.73 -9.38
N THR A 32 5.24 -11.97 -9.72
CA THR A 32 5.94 -12.79 -10.72
C THR A 32 5.72 -12.31 -12.16
N LYS A 33 4.64 -11.55 -12.44
CA LYS A 33 4.43 -10.90 -13.74
C LYS A 33 5.17 -9.56 -13.87
N ALA A 34 5.64 -8.97 -12.77
CA ALA A 34 6.17 -7.62 -12.71
C ALA A 34 7.69 -7.56 -12.95
N ASN A 35 8.19 -8.06 -14.08
CA ASN A 35 9.56 -7.71 -14.53
C ASN A 35 9.63 -6.30 -15.15
N THR A 36 8.51 -5.59 -15.21
CA THR A 36 8.40 -4.19 -15.64
C THR A 36 7.33 -3.51 -14.79
N PHE A 37 7.65 -2.40 -14.12
CA PHE A 37 6.71 -1.64 -13.28
C PHE A 37 5.69 -0.89 -14.16
N HIS A 38 4.76 -1.60 -14.80
CA HIS A 38 3.79 -1.02 -15.73
C HIS A 38 2.88 0.04 -15.10
N ASN A 39 2.73 0.03 -13.78
CA ASN A 39 1.83 0.91 -13.06
C ASN A 39 2.51 2.11 -12.39
N ILE A 40 3.84 2.21 -12.32
CA ILE A 40 4.54 3.33 -11.64
C ILE A 40 5.53 3.95 -12.62
N ASN A 41 5.31 5.21 -12.99
CA ASN A 41 6.21 5.94 -13.88
C ASN A 41 7.23 6.74 -13.08
N ILE A 42 8.47 6.25 -13.07
CA ILE A 42 9.59 6.88 -12.38
C ILE A 42 10.46 7.59 -13.41
N THR A 43 10.42 8.92 -13.44
CA THR A 43 11.24 9.75 -14.33
C THR A 43 12.37 10.39 -13.52
N ASN A 44 13.58 9.83 -13.61
CA ASN A 44 14.79 10.29 -12.91
C ASN A 44 14.84 10.10 -11.38
N SER A 45 14.25 9.05 -10.80
CA SER A 45 14.55 8.75 -9.39
C SER A 45 15.98 8.26 -9.22
N THR A 46 16.61 8.74 -8.15
CA THR A 46 17.64 8.00 -7.43
C THR A 46 17.04 6.66 -6.99
N VAL A 47 17.21 5.61 -7.80
CA VAL A 47 16.72 4.22 -7.58
C VAL A 47 17.23 3.61 -6.25
N GLY A 48 18.07 4.31 -5.49
CA GLY A 48 18.57 3.91 -4.17
C GLY A 48 17.70 4.29 -2.97
N VAL A 49 16.67 5.13 -3.15
CA VAL A 49 15.90 5.69 -2.00
C VAL A 49 14.66 4.87 -1.66
N VAL A 50 14.04 4.24 -2.65
CA VAL A 50 12.89 3.34 -2.46
C VAL A 50 13.31 1.93 -2.84
N ASN A 51 13.13 0.98 -1.93
CA ASN A 51 13.50 -0.41 -2.18
C ASN A 51 12.67 -0.96 -3.35
N THR A 52 13.32 -1.59 -4.31
CA THR A 52 12.68 -2.16 -5.50
C THR A 52 11.63 -3.22 -5.14
N GLY A 53 11.81 -3.94 -4.03
CA GLY A 53 10.82 -4.86 -3.49
C GLY A 53 9.54 -4.16 -2.99
N ASP A 54 9.68 -2.98 -2.39
CA ASP A 54 8.53 -2.20 -1.90
C ASP A 54 7.74 -1.60 -3.06
N LEU A 55 8.43 -1.15 -4.11
CA LEU A 55 7.79 -0.71 -5.37
C LEU A 55 7.03 -1.86 -6.05
N ALA A 56 7.58 -3.07 -6.04
CA ALA A 56 6.90 -4.24 -6.61
C ALA A 56 5.63 -4.58 -5.83
N GLN A 57 5.68 -4.52 -4.50
CA GLN A 57 4.54 -4.77 -3.63
C GLN A 57 3.45 -3.70 -3.80
N ILE A 58 3.82 -2.41 -3.84
CA ILE A 58 2.88 -1.31 -4.10
C ILE A 58 2.27 -1.44 -5.51
N SER A 59 3.07 -1.79 -6.53
CA SER A 59 2.55 -2.02 -7.88
C SER A 59 1.55 -3.18 -7.92
N ALA A 60 1.80 -4.26 -7.17
CA ALA A 60 0.86 -5.37 -7.03
C ALA A 60 -0.42 -4.94 -6.28
N MET A 61 -0.31 -4.14 -5.22
CA MET A 61 -1.46 -3.55 -4.51
C MET A 61 -2.32 -2.71 -5.44
N ILE A 62 -1.72 -1.87 -6.27
CA ILE A 62 -2.44 -1.07 -7.26
C ILE A 62 -3.17 -2.00 -8.25
N GLU A 63 -2.50 -3.05 -8.73
CA GLU A 63 -3.11 -4.00 -9.66
C GLU A 63 -4.34 -4.71 -9.06
N ILE A 64 -4.27 -5.15 -7.80
CA ILE A 64 -5.40 -5.85 -7.15
C ILE A 64 -6.59 -4.93 -6.84
N THR A 65 -6.40 -3.60 -6.86
CA THR A 65 -7.48 -2.62 -6.66
C THR A 65 -8.25 -2.30 -7.94
N LYS A 66 -7.70 -2.58 -9.12
CA LYS A 66 -8.35 -2.31 -10.41
C LYS A 66 -9.69 -3.05 -10.50
N GLY A 67 -10.76 -2.33 -10.85
CA GLY A 67 -12.11 -2.88 -10.97
C GLY A 67 -12.80 -3.17 -9.62
N LYS A 68 -12.22 -2.73 -8.50
CA LYS A 68 -12.82 -2.85 -7.15
C LYS A 68 -13.24 -1.46 -6.62
N PRO A 69 -14.10 -1.39 -5.60
CA PRO A 69 -14.41 -0.14 -4.90
C PRO A 69 -13.17 0.59 -4.35
N THR A 70 -12.06 -0.12 -4.21
CA THR A 70 -10.77 0.39 -3.74
C THR A 70 -9.87 0.95 -4.87
N GLU A 71 -10.34 0.99 -6.12
CA GLU A 71 -9.56 1.47 -7.27
C GLU A 71 -9.12 2.93 -7.13
N GLU A 72 -9.98 3.78 -6.57
CA GLU A 72 -9.64 5.18 -6.28
C GLU A 72 -8.46 5.26 -5.30
N PHE A 73 -8.50 4.46 -4.22
CA PHE A 73 -7.41 4.36 -3.27
C PHE A 73 -6.12 3.85 -3.91
N GLY A 74 -6.19 2.82 -4.76
CA GLY A 74 -5.02 2.34 -5.51
C GLY A 74 -4.43 3.41 -6.44
N THR A 75 -5.28 4.21 -7.08
CA THR A 75 -4.85 5.34 -7.92
C THR A 75 -4.17 6.43 -7.10
N LYS A 76 -4.69 6.75 -5.92
CA LYS A 76 -4.05 7.72 -5.01
C LYS A 76 -2.75 7.18 -4.40
N LEU A 77 -2.68 5.87 -4.12
CA LEU A 77 -1.49 5.20 -3.60
C LEU A 77 -0.36 5.28 -4.63
N LYS A 78 -0.70 5.06 -5.91
CA LYS A 78 0.20 5.27 -7.05
C LYS A 78 0.70 6.72 -7.10
N ALA A 79 -0.20 7.70 -7.06
CA ALA A 79 0.17 9.11 -7.16
C ALA A 79 1.12 9.53 -6.02
N LEU A 80 0.90 9.03 -4.80
CA LEU A 80 1.77 9.29 -3.66
C LEU A 80 3.17 8.70 -3.85
N ILE A 81 3.29 7.44 -4.26
CA ILE A 81 4.62 6.83 -4.44
C ILE A 81 5.39 7.45 -5.61
N GLU A 82 4.70 7.84 -6.69
CA GLU A 82 5.30 8.60 -7.79
C GLU A 82 5.75 9.98 -7.33
N SER A 83 5.00 10.63 -6.44
CA SER A 83 5.37 11.94 -5.89
C SER A 83 6.61 11.81 -4.99
N ILE A 84 6.68 10.79 -4.12
CA ILE A 84 7.86 10.51 -3.29
C ILE A 84 9.09 10.20 -4.15
N ALA A 85 8.92 9.38 -5.18
CA ALA A 85 10.01 8.96 -6.06
C ALA A 85 10.56 10.11 -6.92
N ASN A 86 9.69 10.99 -7.42
CA ASN A 86 10.07 12.12 -8.28
C ASN A 86 10.38 13.41 -7.49
N GLU A 87 10.18 13.43 -6.17
CA GLU A 87 10.46 14.60 -5.32
C GLU A 87 11.96 14.92 -5.32
N LYS A 88 12.29 16.17 -5.64
CA LYS A 88 13.68 16.64 -5.69
C LYS A 88 14.15 17.19 -4.36
N GLY A 89 13.24 17.63 -3.49
CA GLY A 89 13.53 18.11 -2.13
C GLY A 89 13.55 16.99 -1.08
N GLY A 90 14.13 17.27 0.10
CA GLY A 90 14.16 16.34 1.24
C GLY A 90 15.30 15.32 1.22
N ASP A 91 15.71 14.90 2.42
CA ASP A 91 16.73 13.87 2.63
C ASP A 91 16.22 12.48 2.19
N ASP A 92 17.13 11.66 1.67
CA ASP A 92 16.83 10.29 1.22
C ASP A 92 16.25 9.42 2.34
N ALA A 93 16.67 9.63 3.60
CA ALA A 93 16.10 8.94 4.75
C ALA A 93 14.60 9.28 4.94
N THR A 94 14.21 10.54 4.73
CA THR A 94 12.81 10.98 4.83
C THR A 94 11.98 10.37 3.71
N LYS A 95 12.47 10.38 2.47
CA LYS A 95 11.78 9.78 1.32
C LYS A 95 11.61 8.27 1.49
N LYS A 96 12.64 7.58 1.99
CA LYS A 96 12.56 6.16 2.31
C LYS A 96 11.48 5.89 3.37
N ALA A 97 11.49 6.65 4.46
CA ALA A 97 10.50 6.49 5.52
C ALA A 97 9.07 6.80 5.04
N LEU A 98 8.89 7.79 4.16
CA LEU A 98 7.60 8.09 3.52
C LEU A 98 7.13 6.94 2.62
N ALA A 99 8.04 6.33 1.84
CA ALA A 99 7.72 5.18 1.00
C ALA A 99 7.34 3.94 1.84
N GLU A 100 8.10 3.65 2.91
CA GLU A 100 7.79 2.56 3.85
C GLU A 100 6.44 2.79 4.56
N LEU A 101 6.14 4.03 4.94
CA LEU A 101 4.87 4.37 5.56
C LEU A 101 3.71 4.23 4.57
N THR A 102 3.92 4.65 3.31
CA THR A 102 2.96 4.48 2.22
C THR A 102 2.66 3.01 1.96
N LYS A 103 3.70 2.16 1.95
CA LYS A 103 3.56 0.71 1.87
C LYS A 103 2.76 0.16 3.05
N THR A 104 3.11 0.57 4.27
CA THR A 104 2.43 0.12 5.49
C THR A 104 0.94 0.47 5.46
N ILE A 105 0.58 1.66 4.99
CA ILE A 105 -0.81 2.07 4.79
C ILE A 105 -1.48 1.17 3.74
N GLY A 106 -0.81 0.90 2.61
CA GLY A 106 -1.30 -0.03 1.60
C GLY A 106 -1.55 -1.44 2.15
N ASP A 107 -0.62 -1.99 2.95
CA ASP A 107 -0.77 -3.28 3.62
C ASP A 107 -1.97 -3.25 4.59
N GLN A 108 -2.07 -2.21 5.43
CA GLN A 108 -3.14 -2.06 6.41
C GLN A 108 -4.52 -1.96 5.73
N VAL A 109 -4.62 -1.27 4.60
CA VAL A 109 -5.91 -1.00 3.93
C VAL A 109 -6.31 -2.12 2.95
N LEU A 110 -5.34 -2.69 2.22
CA LEU A 110 -5.62 -3.61 1.12
C LEU A 110 -5.31 -5.07 1.44
N VAL A 111 -4.44 -5.33 2.43
CA VAL A 111 -4.02 -6.69 2.80
C VAL A 111 -4.67 -7.12 4.11
N GLU A 112 -4.76 -6.23 5.10
CA GLU A 112 -5.51 -6.55 6.31
C GLU A 112 -7.01 -6.61 6.06
N ARG A 113 -7.66 -7.56 6.73
CA ARG A 113 -9.09 -7.83 6.58
C ARG A 113 -10.00 -6.92 7.37
N LYS A 114 -9.49 -6.41 8.48
CA LYS A 114 -10.15 -5.43 9.33
C LYS A 114 -9.14 -4.34 9.60
N PRO A 115 -8.93 -3.45 8.61
CA PRO A 115 -8.20 -2.22 8.85
C PRO A 115 -8.77 -1.56 10.09
N SER A 116 -7.98 -1.50 11.16
CA SER A 116 -8.34 -0.69 12.31
C SER A 116 -8.29 0.77 11.87
N SER A 117 -9.47 1.40 11.76
CA SER A 117 -9.57 2.80 11.33
C SER A 117 -8.67 3.72 12.18
N THR A 118 -8.57 3.46 13.48
CA THR A 118 -7.66 4.18 14.39
C THR A 118 -6.19 4.00 14.02
N VAL A 119 -5.77 2.79 13.62
CA VAL A 119 -4.39 2.53 13.21
C VAL A 119 -4.12 3.18 11.86
N VAL A 120 -5.03 3.04 10.90
CA VAL A 120 -4.90 3.64 9.57
C VAL A 120 -4.83 5.17 9.66
N GLU A 121 -5.70 5.79 10.46
CA GLU A 121 -5.68 7.23 10.71
C GLU A 121 -4.39 7.69 11.38
N ALA A 122 -3.88 6.96 12.39
CA ALA A 122 -2.58 7.26 13.00
C ALA A 122 -1.42 7.19 11.99
N LEU A 123 -1.45 6.22 11.06
CA LEU A 123 -0.47 6.12 9.98
C LEU A 123 -0.59 7.31 9.00
N PHE A 124 -1.81 7.73 8.68
CA PHE A 124 -2.05 8.91 7.84
C PHE A 124 -1.59 10.22 8.52
N GLU A 125 -1.85 10.39 9.82
CA GLU A 125 -1.37 11.55 10.57
C GLU A 125 0.15 11.62 10.58
N LYS A 126 0.82 10.47 10.78
CA LYS A 126 2.27 10.38 10.67
C LYS A 126 2.76 10.72 9.26
N LEU A 127 2.06 10.25 8.22
CA LEU A 127 2.40 10.50 6.82
C LEU A 127 2.29 12.00 6.50
N VAL A 128 1.18 12.63 6.89
CA VAL A 128 0.94 14.07 6.75
C VAL A 128 2.01 14.88 7.49
N SER A 129 2.29 14.53 8.75
CA SER A 129 3.33 15.20 9.55
C SER A 129 4.71 15.13 8.90
N MET A 130 5.12 13.95 8.44
CA MET A 130 6.41 13.76 7.75
C MET A 130 6.48 14.46 6.39
N SER A 131 5.34 14.58 5.70
CA SER A 131 5.26 15.25 4.40
C SER A 131 5.09 16.78 4.47
N SER A 132 4.94 17.36 5.67
CA SER A 132 4.63 18.80 5.87
C SER A 132 5.62 19.76 5.21
N GLY A 133 6.88 19.36 5.01
CA GLY A 133 7.91 20.13 4.30
C GLY A 133 7.96 19.89 2.78
N LEU A 134 7.15 18.97 2.25
CA LEU A 134 7.17 18.49 0.86
C LEU A 134 5.76 18.62 0.27
N THR A 135 5.41 19.81 -0.19
CA THR A 135 4.03 20.21 -0.55
C THR A 135 3.36 19.27 -1.55
N THR A 136 4.09 18.75 -2.53
CA THR A 136 3.58 17.78 -3.52
C THR A 136 3.20 16.46 -2.85
N ILE A 137 4.05 15.98 -1.94
CA ILE A 137 3.82 14.73 -1.20
C ILE A 137 2.68 14.90 -0.20
N LEU A 138 2.62 16.06 0.48
CA LEU A 138 1.54 16.38 1.41
C LEU A 138 0.18 16.34 0.72
N ALA A 139 0.05 17.01 -0.43
CA ALA A 139 -1.19 17.00 -1.20
C ALA A 139 -1.58 15.58 -1.65
N ALA A 140 -0.61 14.76 -2.07
CA ALA A 140 -0.87 13.37 -2.43
C ALA A 140 -1.27 12.50 -1.22
N ALA A 141 -0.67 12.73 -0.04
CA ALA A 141 -1.00 12.03 1.19
C ALA A 141 -2.42 12.36 1.68
N GLU A 142 -2.82 13.62 1.62
CA GLU A 142 -4.19 14.05 1.95
C GLU A 142 -5.23 13.44 1.00
N GLN A 143 -4.93 13.38 -0.30
CA GLN A 143 -5.81 12.72 -1.27
C GLN A 143 -5.95 11.22 -1.02
N LEU A 144 -4.86 10.55 -0.62
CA LEU A 144 -4.92 9.13 -0.25
C LEU A 144 -5.77 8.90 1.01
N ARG A 145 -5.63 9.78 2.02
CA ARG A 145 -6.45 9.76 3.23
C ARG A 145 -7.93 9.94 2.91
N ALA A 146 -8.27 10.91 2.05
CA ALA A 146 -9.65 11.14 1.63
C ALA A 146 -10.24 9.90 0.93
N ALA A 147 -9.48 9.28 0.02
CA ALA A 147 -9.90 8.05 -0.65
C ALA A 147 -10.12 6.88 0.33
N TRP A 148 -9.30 6.78 1.39
CA TRP A 148 -9.54 5.81 2.46
C TRP A 148 -10.84 6.09 3.22
N GLN A 149 -11.10 7.34 3.60
CA GLN A 149 -12.32 7.70 4.33
C GLN A 149 -13.60 7.40 3.52
N HIS A 150 -13.53 7.49 2.20
CA HIS A 150 -14.63 7.10 1.31
C HIS A 150 -14.91 5.58 1.33
N ILE A 151 -13.89 4.75 1.56
CA ILE A 151 -14.00 3.29 1.61
C ILE A 151 -14.34 2.80 3.02
N ALA A 152 -13.87 3.51 4.05
CA ALA A 152 -14.06 3.15 5.46
C ALA A 152 -15.44 3.55 6.03
N GLY A 153 -16.24 4.30 5.25
CA GLY A 153 -17.58 4.76 5.61
C GLY A 153 -18.61 3.65 5.74
#